data_AF-A0A7W0GAK8-F1
#
_entry.id   AF-A0A7W0GAK8-F1
#
_cell.length_a   1.000
_cell.length_b   1.000
_cell.length_c   1.000
_cell.angle_alpha   90.00
_cell.angle_beta   90.00
_cell.angle_gamma   90.00
#
_symmetry.space_group_name_H-M   'P 1'
#
loop_
_entity.id
_entity.type
_entity.pdbx_description
1 polymer ?
#
loop_
_entity_poly.entity_id
_entity_poly.type
_entity_poly.pdbx_seq_one_letter_code
_entity_poly.pdbx_strand_id
1 'polypeptide(L)' 'MLVVHAEDSRVLSAEDAERMVAEGANVTLVRIPGCGHLVSVERPAELAQALVEFLS' A
#
# COMPACT_ATOMS: atom_id res chain seq x y z
N MET A 1 6.56 -0.86 9.47
CA MET A 1 6.22 0.20 8.50
C MET A 1 5.15 -0.35 7.57
N LEU A 2 4.06 0.38 7.36
CA LEU A 2 3.05 0.02 6.37
C LEU A 2 3.38 0.67 5.02
N VAL A 3 3.39 -0.13 3.96
CA VAL A 3 3.45 0.32 2.57
C VAL A 3 2.11 0.01 1.93
N VAL A 4 1.49 1.01 1.32
CA VAL A 4 0.25 0.85 0.56
C VAL A 4 0.56 1.03 -0.91
N HIS A 5 0.41 -0.02 -1.70
CA HIS A 5 0.62 -0.02 -3.13
C HIS A 5 -0.73 0.00 -3.86
N ALA A 6 -1.01 1.10 -4.55
CA ALA A 6 -2.18 1.25 -5.40
C ALA A 6 -1.85 0.73 -6.79
N GLU A 7 -2.55 -0.32 -7.25
CA GLU A 7 -2.08 -1.11 -8.39
C GLU A 7 -2.06 -0.36 -9.73
N ASP A 8 -2.92 0.65 -9.90
CA ASP A 8 -2.96 1.46 -11.12
C ASP A 8 -2.12 2.74 -11.01
N SER A 9 -1.48 2.96 -9.85
CA SER A 9 -0.55 4.08 -9.64
C SER A 9 0.77 3.83 -10.38
N ARG A 10 1.24 4.85 -11.10
CA ARG A 10 2.55 4.81 -11.77
C ARG A 10 3.71 5.29 -10.89
N VAL A 11 3.45 5.62 -9.63
CA VAL A 11 4.44 6.25 -8.73
C VAL A 11 5.29 5.21 -8.00
N LEU A 12 4.71 4.09 -7.60
CA LEU A 12 5.41 2.98 -6.98
C LEU A 12 5.06 1.73 -7.79
N SER A 13 6.06 1.07 -8.38
CA SER A 13 5.83 -0.16 -9.12
C SER A 13 5.61 -1.34 -8.16
N ALA A 14 4.97 -2.40 -8.65
CA ALA A 14 4.82 -3.64 -7.88
C ALA A 14 6.18 -4.25 -7.51
N GLU A 15 7.16 -4.18 -8.42
CA GLU A 15 8.52 -4.67 -8.19
C GLU A 15 9.22 -3.88 -7.08
N ASP A 16 9.15 -2.54 -7.11
CA ASP A 16 9.74 -1.71 -6.07
C ASP A 16 9.05 -1.93 -4.72
N ALA A 17 7.72 -2.09 -4.71
CA ALA A 17 6.97 -2.40 -3.49
C ALA A 17 7.38 -3.75 -2.88
N GLU A 18 7.61 -4.77 -3.71
CA GLU A 18 8.12 -6.08 -3.26
C GLU A 18 9.55 -5.97 -2.73
N ARG A 19 10.41 -5.20 -3.40
CA ARG A 19 11.77 -4.92 -2.91
C ARG A 19 11.78 -4.23 -1.56
N MET A 20 10.87 -3.28 -1.32
CA MET A 20 10.73 -2.64 0.00
C MET A 20 10.41 -3.63 1.12
N VAL A 21 9.61 -4.67 0.83
CA VAL A 21 9.32 -5.75 1.80
C VAL A 21 10.54 -6.65 2.00
N ALA A 22 11.24 -7.00 0.92
CA ALA A 22 12.40 -7.89 0.96
C ALA A 22 13.60 -7.27 1.69
N GLU A 23 13.82 -5.96 1.52
CA GLU A 23 14.97 -5.24 2.06
C GLU A 23 14.68 -4.60 3.43
N GLY A 24 13.41 -4.35 3.77
CA GLY A 24 13.02 -3.64 4.98
C GLY A 24 12.73 -4.54 6.19
N ALA A 25 13.19 -4.12 7.37
CA ALA A 25 12.78 -4.75 8.62
C ALA A 25 11.35 -4.33 9.01
N ASN A 26 10.49 -5.30 9.32
CA ASN A 26 9.10 -5.09 9.78
C ASN A 26 8.25 -4.26 8.79
N VAL A 27 8.36 -4.56 7.49
CA VAL A 27 7.53 -3.93 6.45
C VAL A 27 6.32 -4.81 6.16
N THR A 28 5.15 -4.19 6.15
CA THR A 28 3.90 -4.82 5.72
C THR A 28 3.43 -4.13 4.46
N LEU A 29 3.20 -4.88 3.39
CA LEU A 29 2.71 -4.38 2.12
C LEU A 29 1.23 -4.73 1.95
N VAL A 30 0.39 -3.71 1.76
CA VAL A 30 -1.02 -3.85 1.38
C VAL A 30 -1.19 -3.38 -0.05
N ARG A 31 -1.89 -4.17 -0.86
CA ARG A 31 -2.22 -3.84 -2.25
C ARG A 31 -3.69 -3.43 -2.35
N ILE A 32 -3.96 -2.34 -3.04
CA ILE A 32 -5.32 -1.85 -3.29
C ILE A 32 -5.59 -1.90 -4.80
N PRO A 33 -6.38 -2.88 -5.27
CA PRO A 33 -6.63 -3.07 -6.70
C PRO A 33 -7.53 -1.98 -7.27
N GLY A 34 -7.30 -1.65 -8.55
CA GLY A 34 -8.12 -0.68 -9.28
C GLY A 34 -8.00 0.76 -8.77
N CYS A 35 -6.93 1.10 -8.06
CA CYS A 35 -6.73 2.39 -7.42
C CYS A 35 -5.56 3.14 -8.04
N GLY A 36 -5.78 4.42 -8.37
CA GLY A 36 -4.74 5.34 -8.82
C GLY A 36 -3.89 5.87 -7.67
N HIS A 37 -3.20 6.98 -7.93
CA HIS A 37 -2.22 7.53 -7.01
C HIS A 37 -2.82 8.02 -5.69
N LEU A 38 -4.07 8.48 -5.69
CA LEU A 38 -4.67 9.17 -4.54
C LEU A 38 -5.56 8.22 -3.74
N VAL A 39 -4.95 7.19 -3.13
CA VAL A 39 -5.64 6.15 -2.35
C VAL A 39 -6.60 6.72 -1.31
N SER A 40 -6.19 7.77 -0.59
CA SER A 40 -7.02 8.42 0.44
C SER A 40 -8.29 9.07 -0.09
N VAL A 41 -8.36 9.35 -1.39
CA VAL A 41 -9.53 9.93 -2.07
C VAL A 41 -10.32 8.85 -2.80
N GLU A 42 -9.62 7.93 -3.48
CA GLU A 42 -10.24 6.94 -4.37
C GLU A 42 -10.74 5.69 -3.63
N ARG A 43 -10.06 5.29 -2.55
CA ARG A 43 -10.29 4.08 -1.75
C ARG A 43 -10.12 4.34 -0.24
N PRO A 44 -10.89 5.31 0.33
CA PRO A 44 -10.71 5.72 1.73
C PRO A 44 -11.05 4.61 2.73
N ALA A 45 -12.01 3.73 2.41
CA ALA A 45 -12.42 2.64 3.29
C ALA A 45 -11.34 1.56 3.39
N GLU A 46 -10.77 1.17 2.26
CA GLU A 46 -9.69 0.19 2.17
C GLU A 46 -8.41 0.70 2.83
N LEU A 47 -8.09 1.99 2.63
CA LEU A 47 -6.98 2.62 3.34
C LEU A 47 -7.21 2.65 4.86
N ALA A 48 -8.41 3.03 5.31
CA ALA A 48 -8.74 3.05 6.73
C ALA A 48 -8.63 1.65 7.36
N GLN A 49 -9.13 0.62 6.67
CA GLN A 49 -9.00 -0.76 7.12
C GLN A 49 -7.53 -1.18 7.27
N ALA A 50 -6.70 -0.92 6.25
CA ALA A 50 -5.28 -1.24 6.28
C ALA A 50 -4.54 -0.55 7.44
N LEU A 51 -4.91 0.69 7.76
CA LEU A 51 -4.35 1.42 8.91
C LEU A 51 -4.78 0.83 10.25
N VAL A 52 -6.05 0.46 10.41
CA VAL A 52 -6.55 -0.16 11.64
C VAL A 52 -5.87 -1.51 11.87
N GLU A 53 -5.76 -2.34 10.83
CA GLU A 53 -5.09 -3.64 10.91
C GLU A 53 -3.60 -3.51 11.25
N PHE A 54 -2.92 -2.48 10.73
CA PHE A 54 -1.50 -2.24 11.01
C PHE A 54 -1.23 -1.69 12.43
N LEU A 55 -2.18 -0.95 13.01
CA LEU A 55 -2.03 -0.33 14.33
C LEU A 55 -2.52 -1.20 15.49
N SER A 56 -3.19 -2.32 15.19
CA SER A 56 -3.68 -3.29 16.18
C SER A 56 -2.58 -4.28 16.57
#